data_AF-Q73GN6-F1
#
_entry.id   AF-Q73GN6-F1
#
_cell.length_a   1.000
_cell.length_b   1.000
_cell.length_c   1.000
_cell.angle_alpha   90.00
_cell.angle_beta   90.00
_cell.angle_gamma   90.00
#
_symmetry.space_group_name_H-M   'P 1'
#
loop_
_entity.id
_entity.type
_entity.pdbx_description
1 polymer ?
#
loop_
_entity_poly.entity_id
_entity_poly.type
_entity_poly.pdbx_seq_one_letter_code
_entity_poly.pdbx_strand_id
1 'polypeptide(L)'
;MTEDDGVTGSNTKSFVIPIESALKSMFKVEISLEDAGKIRKGQEVVLNNLRNLKNHDICCTVVSSVPIAICSFIYGCVKPIRVFNI
;
A
#
# COMPACT_ATOMS: atom_id res chain seq x y z
N MET A 1 -50.36 -11.16 -10.70
CA MET A 1 -50.11 -12.47 -10.09
C MET A 1 -49.12 -13.17 -11.01
N THR A 2 -47.84 -13.38 -10.72
CA THR A 2 -46.95 -13.18 -9.55
C THR A 2 -45.57 -13.39 -10.19
N GLU A 3 -44.71 -12.37 -10.21
CA GLU A 3 -43.48 -12.32 -9.41
C GLU A 3 -42.63 -13.61 -9.49
N ASP A 4 -41.51 -13.54 -10.23
CA ASP A 4 -40.19 -13.97 -9.74
C ASP A 4 -39.11 -13.49 -10.74
N ASP A 5 -38.88 -12.17 -10.79
CA ASP A 5 -37.62 -11.65 -11.32
C ASP A 5 -36.56 -11.96 -10.27
N GLY A 6 -35.94 -13.13 -10.40
CA GLY A 6 -34.87 -13.61 -9.55
C GLY A 6 -33.76 -12.56 -9.49
N VAL A 7 -33.75 -11.79 -8.39
CA VAL A 7 -32.62 -10.93 -8.01
C VAL A 7 -31.42 -11.86 -7.84
N THR A 8 -30.63 -11.93 -8.90
CA THR A 8 -29.32 -12.55 -8.90
C THR A 8 -28.52 -11.78 -7.87
N GLY A 9 -28.28 -12.41 -6.71
CA GLY A 9 -27.56 -11.80 -5.60
C GLY A 9 -26.32 -11.10 -6.13
N SER A 10 -26.31 -9.77 -6.03
CA SER A 10 -25.26 -8.92 -6.55
C SER A 10 -23.92 -9.43 -6.02
N ASN A 11 -23.06 -9.85 -6.94
CA ASN A 11 -21.76 -10.43 -6.66
C ASN A 11 -20.86 -9.31 -6.11
N THR A 12 -20.98 -8.97 -4.83
CA THR A 12 -20.35 -7.78 -4.21
C THR A 12 -18.83 -7.70 -4.37
N LYS A 13 -18.18 -8.81 -4.76
CA LYS A 13 -16.77 -8.86 -5.17
C LYS A 13 -16.45 -8.00 -6.40
N SER A 14 -17.42 -7.69 -7.26
CA SER A 14 -17.20 -6.87 -8.46
C SER A 14 -17.00 -5.37 -8.17
N PHE A 15 -17.26 -4.93 -6.93
CA PHE A 15 -17.10 -3.52 -6.53
C PHE A 15 -15.88 -3.26 -5.64
N VAL A 16 -15.12 -4.29 -5.27
CA VAL A 16 -13.91 -4.14 -4.45
C VAL A 16 -12.71 -3.90 -5.36
N ILE A 17 -12.10 -2.72 -5.24
CA ILE A 17 -10.87 -2.40 -5.94
C ILE A 17 -9.69 -2.91 -5.09
N PRO A 18 -8.85 -3.84 -5.61
CA PRO A 18 -7.66 -4.28 -4.90
C PRO A 18 -6.73 -3.09 -4.64
N ILE A 19 -6.10 -3.07 -3.47
CA ILE A 19 -5.28 -1.93 -3.07
C ILE A 19 -4.07 -1.74 -3.98
N GLU A 20 -3.53 -2.83 -4.53
CA GLU A 20 -2.45 -2.83 -5.52
C GLU A 20 -2.86 -2.08 -6.79
N SER A 21 -4.14 -2.16 -7.16
CA SER A 21 -4.70 -1.43 -8.31
C SER A 21 -4.85 0.06 -8.00
N ALA A 22 -5.33 0.39 -6.79
CA ALA A 22 -5.44 1.78 -6.34
C ALA A 22 -4.06 2.48 -6.24
N LEU A 23 -3.01 1.73 -5.92
CA LEU A 23 -1.64 2.23 -5.75
C LEU A 23 -0.76 2.06 -7.00
N LYS A 24 -1.35 1.71 -8.16
CA LYS A 24 -0.60 1.34 -9.37
C LYS A 24 0.35 2.44 -9.87
N SER A 25 -0.05 3.70 -9.80
CA SER A 25 0.74 4.85 -10.26
C SER A 25 1.72 5.39 -9.21
N MET A 26 1.66 4.88 -7.98
CA MET A 26 2.48 5.35 -6.87
C MET A 26 3.90 4.75 -6.97
N PHE A 27 4.92 5.52 -6.60
CA PHE A 27 6.28 5.01 -6.55
C PHE A 27 6.39 3.93 -5.46
N LYS A 28 6.79 2.72 -5.85
CA LYS A 28 6.91 1.57 -4.95
C LYS A 28 8.35 1.40 -4.51
N VAL A 29 8.54 1.23 -3.21
CA VAL A 29 9.83 0.97 -2.58
C VAL A 29 9.81 -0.42 -1.99
N GLU A 30 10.58 -1.33 -2.59
CA GLU A 30 10.79 -2.67 -2.05
C GLU A 30 11.65 -2.58 -0.79
N ILE A 31 11.24 -3.25 0.29
CA ILE A 31 11.92 -3.25 1.58
C ILE A 31 12.15 -4.67 2.09
N SER A 32 13.10 -4.80 3.03
CA SER A 32 13.33 -6.07 3.73
C SER A 32 12.16 -6.43 4.66
N LEU A 33 12.04 -7.72 5.01
CA LEU A 33 11.09 -8.18 6.04
C LEU A 33 11.35 -7.54 7.40
N GLU A 34 12.63 -7.29 7.72
CA GLU A 34 13.02 -6.63 8.98
C GLU A 34 12.47 -5.20 9.03
N ASP A 35 12.68 -4.43 7.97
CA ASP A 35 12.22 -3.05 7.88
C ASP A 35 10.70 -2.96 7.80
N ALA A 36 10.05 -3.92 7.13
CA ALA A 36 8.60 -4.04 7.15
C ALA A 36 8.07 -4.22 8.58
N GLY A 37 8.78 -5.01 9.41
CA GLY A 37 8.45 -5.17 10.83
C GLY A 37 8.54 -3.86 11.63
N LYS A 38 9.52 -2.99 11.33
CA LYS A 38 9.67 -1.66 11.94
C LYS A 38 8.56 -0.71 11.48
N ILE A 39 8.33 -0.64 10.16
CA ILE A 39 7.29 0.22 9.56
C ILE A 39 5.89 -0.15 10.04
N ARG A 40 5.57 -1.44 10.18
CA ARG A 40 4.28 -1.91 10.73
C ARG A 40 4.03 -1.43 12.16
N LYS A 41 5.09 -1.17 12.93
CA LYS A 41 5.04 -0.59 14.28
C LYS A 41 5.02 0.94 14.28
N GLY A 42 4.92 1.57 13.11
CA GLY A 42 4.93 3.04 12.97
C GLY A 42 6.33 3.65 13.02
N GLN A 43 7.39 2.85 12.98
CA GLN A 43 8.76 3.35 13.09
C GLN A 43 9.27 3.89 11.76
N GLU A 44 10.12 4.92 11.84
CA GLU A 44 10.89 5.43 10.72
C GLU A 44 12.04 4.46 10.40
N VAL A 45 12.33 4.29 9.10
CA VAL A 45 13.41 3.43 8.62
C VAL A 45 14.28 4.19 7.64
N VAL A 46 15.59 4.08 7.82
CA VAL A 46 16.58 4.60 6.85
C VAL A 46 16.69 3.59 5.71
N LEU A 47 16.43 4.03 4.48
CA LEU A 47 16.58 3.21 3.30
C LEU A 47 17.69 3.76 2.41
N ASN A 48 18.66 2.90 2.11
CA ASN A 48 19.75 3.25 1.22
C ASN A 48 19.29 3.16 -0.25
N ASN A 49 19.86 4.01 -1.11
CA ASN A 49 19.72 3.96 -2.58
C ASN A 49 18.34 4.33 -3.18
N LEU A 50 17.54 5.16 -2.50
CA LEU A 50 16.30 5.71 -3.06
C LEU A 50 16.54 6.89 -4.02
N ARG A 51 17.31 6.67 -5.09
CA ARG A 51 17.75 7.73 -6.02
C ARG A 51 16.62 8.39 -6.80
N ASN A 52 15.48 7.72 -6.92
CA ASN A 52 14.32 8.19 -7.69
C ASN A 52 13.30 8.94 -6.83
N LEU A 53 13.48 9.01 -5.51
CA LEU A 53 12.62 9.77 -4.60
C LEU A 53 13.26 11.11 -4.28
N LYS A 54 12.48 12.18 -4.41
CA LYS A 54 12.83 13.52 -3.96
C LYS A 54 12.42 13.69 -2.51
N ASN A 55 13.15 14.54 -1.80
CA ASN A 55 12.79 14.90 -0.43
C ASN A 55 11.34 15.41 -0.39
N HIS A 56 10.57 14.95 0.60
CA HIS A 56 9.12 15.17 0.78
C HIS A 56 8.18 14.41 -0.18
N ASP A 57 8.68 13.48 -0.99
CA ASP A 57 7.81 12.60 -1.78
C ASP A 57 6.99 11.65 -0.90
N ILE A 58 5.88 11.18 -1.45
CA ILE A 58 5.07 10.11 -0.87
C ILE A 58 5.26 8.84 -1.70
N CYS A 59 5.60 7.74 -1.04
CA CYS A 59 5.83 6.45 -1.67
C CYS A 59 5.02 5.34 -0.99
N CYS A 60 4.83 4.22 -1.70
CA CYS A 60 4.30 3.00 -1.14
C CYS A 60 5.47 2.06 -0.83
N THR A 61 5.62 1.60 0.41
CA THR A 61 6.55 0.50 0.71
C THR A 61 5.87 -0.84 0.45
N VAL A 62 6.62 -1.78 -0.11
CA VAL A 62 6.13 -3.11 -0.50
C VAL A 62 7.12 -4.20 -0.06
N VAL A 63 6.59 -5.39 0.22
CA VAL A 63 7.37 -6.63 0.39
C VAL A 63 6.83 -7.65 -0.60
N SER A 64 7.68 -8.16 -1.48
CA SER A 64 7.30 -9.10 -2.54
C SER A 64 6.07 -8.61 -3.32
N SER A 65 6.06 -7.33 -3.68
CA SER A 65 4.93 -6.62 -4.34
C SER A 65 3.65 -6.41 -3.51
N VAL A 66 3.59 -6.87 -2.26
CA VAL A 66 2.45 -6.62 -1.35
C VAL A 66 2.64 -5.27 -0.66
N PRO A 67 1.70 -4.31 -0.79
CA PRO A 67 1.76 -3.03 -0.09
C PRO A 67 1.83 -3.22 1.42
N ILE A 68 2.70 -2.48 2.10
CA ILE A 68 2.83 -2.51 3.57
C ILE A 68 2.36 -1.18 4.16
N ALA A 69 2.80 -0.06 3.59
CA ALA A 69 2.42 1.25 4.07
C ALA A 69 2.55 2.31 2.96
N ILE A 70 1.81 3.40 3.13
CA ILE A 70 2.11 4.69 2.52
C ILE A 70 3.05 5.44 3.46
N CYS A 71 4.17 5.93 2.92
CA CYS A 71 5.22 6.59 3.66
C CYS A 71 5.57 7.95 3.06
N SER A 72 5.95 8.90 3.92
CA SER A 72 6.69 10.09 3.51
C SER A 72 8.18 9.76 3.42
N PHE A 73 8.86 10.30 2.41
CA PHE A 73 10.30 10.19 2.28
C PHE A 73 10.97 11.52 2.64
N ILE A 74 11.84 11.52 3.65
CA ILE A 74 12.55 12.70 4.12
C ILE A 74 14.02 12.34 4.40
N TYR A 75 14.96 13.01 3.74
CA TYR A 75 16.42 12.85 3.94
C TYR A 75 16.94 11.39 3.96
N GLY A 76 16.40 10.51 3.10
CA GLY A 76 16.81 9.09 3.06
C GLY A 76 16.01 8.19 3.99
N CYS A 77 15.14 8.75 4.83
CA CYS A 77 14.25 8.02 5.71
C CYS A 77 12.86 7.86 5.08
N VAL A 78 12.24 6.71 5.28
CA VAL A 78 10.80 6.52 5.06
C VAL A 78 10.09 6.45 6.41
N LYS A 79 9.05 7.28 6.56
CA LYS A 79 8.21 7.32 7.75
C LYS A 79 6.77 6.95 7.38
N PRO A 80 6.16 5.94 8.03
CA PRO A 80 4.80 5.54 7.72
C PRO A 80 3.81 6.65 8.06
N ILE A 81 2.95 6.96 7.08
CA ILE A 81 1.76 7.82 7.21
C ILE A 81 0.54 6.92 7.47
N ARG A 82 0.44 5.82 6.72
CA ARG A 82 -0.63 4.83 6.85
C ARG A 82 -0.09 3.43 6.66
N VAL A 83 -0.22 2.59 7.69
CA VAL A 83 0.11 1.16 7.63
C VAL A 83 -1.14 0.39 7.23
N PHE A 84 -0.97 -0.61 6.36
CA PHE A 84 -2.02 -1.54 5.99
C PHE A 84 -2.00 -2.77 6.90
N ASN A 85 -3.18 -3.21 7.33
CA ASN A 85 -3.37 -4.48 8.03
C ASN A 85 -3.95 -5.48 7.02
N ILE A 86 -3.06 -6.19 6.34
CA ILE A 86 -3.35 -7.16 5.28
C ILE A 86 -2.63 -8.46 5.57
#